data_AF-A0A6A4WFX6-F1
#
_entry.id   AF-A0A6A4WFX6-F1
#
_cell.length_a   1.000
_cell.length_b   1.000
_cell.length_c   1.000
_cell.angle_alpha   90.00
_cell.angle_beta   90.00
_cell.angle_gamma   90.00
#
_symmetry.space_group_name_H-M   'P 1'
#
loop_
_entity.id
_entity.type
_entity.pdbx_description
1 polymer ?
#
loop_
_entity_poly.entity_id
_entity_poly.type
_entity_poly.pdbx_seq_one_letter_code
_entity_poly.pdbx_strand_id
1 'polypeptide(L)'
;MTTRILVDLMLGSYMEDIGITPEQFEKACSNAAAEMKSKFHQLQFEQLWAADDFNMFQRMMIRTNIELQLQALELLQHRHGVIPASFLPGDVSEQERRILEEVTRRSLEDQGGSVDGDTRALEEAIVSTEQTKQQLRAGRDREQEIINSTMKLSVS
;
A
#
# COMPACT_ATOMS: atom_id res chain seq x y z
N MET A 1 -13.65 -15.84 -6.32
CA MET A 1 -14.35 -16.95 -5.64
C MET A 1 -13.80 -17.29 -4.26
N THR A 2 -12.57 -16.95 -3.88
CA THR A 2 -12.00 -17.30 -2.57
C THR A 2 -12.38 -16.38 -1.41
N THR A 3 -12.74 -15.13 -1.68
CA THR A 3 -12.94 -14.10 -0.65
C THR A 3 -14.21 -14.30 0.15
N ARG A 4 -15.33 -14.56 -0.52
CA ARG A 4 -16.61 -14.86 0.13
C ARG A 4 -16.52 -16.11 1.01
N ILE A 5 -15.94 -17.19 0.49
CA ILE A 5 -15.75 -18.44 1.26
C ILE A 5 -14.93 -18.19 2.53
N LEU A 6 -13.88 -17.36 2.44
CA LEU A 6 -13.04 -17.03 3.59
C LEU A 6 -13.80 -16.19 4.63
N VAL A 7 -14.57 -15.19 4.18
CA VAL A 7 -15.40 -14.37 5.09
C VAL A 7 -16.47 -15.23 5.77
N ASP A 8 -17.16 -16.08 5.02
CA ASP A 8 -18.19 -16.99 5.54
C ASP A 8 -17.60 -17.97 6.57
N LEU A 9 -16.40 -18.50 6.30
CA LEU A 9 -15.70 -19.40 7.23
C LEU A 9 -15.28 -18.70 8.52
N MET A 10 -14.67 -17.51 8.42
CA MET A 10 -14.20 -16.75 9.57
C MET A 10 -15.35 -16.27 10.44
N LEU A 11 -16.43 -15.79 9.81
CA LEU A 11 -17.62 -15.33 10.50
C LEU A 11 -18.36 -16.49 11.17
N GLY A 12 -18.50 -17.62 10.47
CA GLY A 12 -19.11 -18.84 11.01
C GLY A 12 -18.37 -19.38 12.24
N SER A 13 -17.04 -19.52 12.17
CA SER A 13 -16.22 -19.94 13.31
C SER A 13 -16.35 -18.98 14.50
N TYR A 14 -16.32 -17.67 14.25
CA TYR A 14 -16.42 -16.66 15.31
C TYR A 14 -17.80 -16.63 15.97
N MET A 15 -18.87 -16.80 15.19
CA MET A 15 -20.24 -16.88 15.71
C MET A 15 -20.44 -18.13 16.57
N GLU A 16 -19.84 -19.26 16.19
CA GLU A 16 -19.85 -20.51 16.95
C GLU A 16 -19.11 -20.35 18.30
N ASP A 17 -17.92 -19.73 18.28
CA ASP A 17 -17.10 -19.52 19.50
C ASP A 17 -17.80 -18.61 20.54
N ILE A 18 -18.59 -17.63 20.08
CA ILE A 18 -19.31 -16.68 20.96
C ILE A 18 -20.74 -17.15 21.27
N GLY A 19 -21.23 -18.18 20.57
CA GLY A 19 -22.59 -18.69 20.75
C GLY A 19 -23.68 -17.74 20.22
N ILE A 20 -23.39 -17.00 19.14
CA ILE A 20 -24.35 -16.10 18.49
C ILE A 20 -25.04 -16.85 17.36
N THR A 21 -26.38 -16.81 17.33
CA THR A 21 -27.12 -17.41 16.22
C THR A 21 -27.15 -16.50 15.00
N PRO A 22 -27.30 -17.04 13.77
CA PRO A 22 -27.45 -16.24 12.55
C PRO A 22 -28.54 -15.16 12.65
N GLU A 23 -29.66 -15.47 13.29
CA GLU A 23 -30.80 -14.56 13.43
C GLU A 23 -30.49 -13.41 14.40
N GLN A 24 -29.71 -13.68 15.45
CA GLN A 24 -29.23 -12.64 16.38
C GLN A 24 -28.22 -11.71 15.71
N PHE A 25 -27.33 -12.29 14.90
CA PHE A 25 -26.37 -11.53 14.10
C PHE A 25 -27.07 -10.64 13.07
N GLU A 26 -28.03 -11.18 12.30
CA GLU A 26 -28.82 -10.44 11.33
C GLU A 26 -29.55 -9.27 12.00
N LYS A 27 -30.22 -9.51 13.13
CA LYS A 27 -30.91 -8.47 13.90
C LYS A 27 -29.96 -7.38 14.40
N ALA A 28 -28.77 -7.75 14.86
CA ALA A 28 -27.74 -6.80 15.28
C ALA A 28 -27.23 -5.97 14.10
N CYS A 29 -27.00 -6.60 12.94
CA CYS A 29 -26.59 -5.92 11.71
C CYS A 29 -27.66 -4.96 11.19
N SER A 30 -28.95 -5.32 11.22
CA SER A 30 -30.04 -4.43 10.82
C SER A 30 -30.15 -3.20 11.75
N ASN A 31 -29.98 -3.40 13.06
CA ASN A 31 -30.01 -2.31 14.03
C ASN A 31 -28.78 -1.39 13.88
N ALA A 32 -27.60 -1.96 13.67
CA ALA A 32 -26.37 -1.22 13.43
C ALA A 32 -26.40 -0.47 12.09
N ALA A 33 -27.07 -1.01 11.06
CA ALA A 33 -27.27 -0.36 9.78
C ALA A 33 -28.16 0.89 9.89
N ALA A 34 -29.19 0.85 10.74
CA ALA A 34 -30.03 2.02 11.03
C ALA A 34 -29.29 3.13 11.79
N GLU A 35 -28.31 2.76 12.63
CA GLU A 35 -27.47 3.69 13.40
C GLU A 35 -26.17 4.08 12.69
N MET A 36 -25.97 3.67 11.42
CA MET A 36 -24.72 3.75 10.65
C MET A 36 -24.33 5.17 10.19
N LYS A 37 -24.42 6.16 11.09
CA LYS A 37 -24.02 7.56 10.88
C LYS A 37 -22.52 7.80 11.14
N SER A 38 -21.82 6.88 11.81
CA SER A 38 -20.39 7.06 12.11
C SER A 38 -19.49 6.38 11.08
N LYS A 39 -18.43 7.08 10.66
CA LYS A 39 -17.41 6.61 9.71
C LYS A 39 -16.73 5.30 10.16
N PHE A 40 -16.68 5.06 11.48
CA PHE A 40 -16.08 3.86 12.06
C PHE A 40 -16.86 2.58 11.72
N HIS A 41 -18.19 2.65 11.70
CA HIS A 41 -19.03 1.49 11.39
C HIS A 41 -19.01 1.18 9.89
N GLN A 42 -18.90 2.20 9.03
CA GLN A 42 -18.76 2.01 7.57
C GLN A 42 -17.48 1.25 7.19
N LEU A 43 -16.37 1.53 7.87
CA LEU A 43 -15.09 0.84 7.64
C LEU A 43 -15.10 -0.62 8.10
N GLN A 44 -15.84 -0.95 9.16
CA GLN A 44 -15.89 -2.31 9.71
C GLN A 44 -16.69 -3.27 8.84
N PHE A 45 -17.75 -2.79 8.17
CA PHE A 45 -18.55 -3.64 7.29
C PHE A 45 -17.98 -3.76 5.87
N GLU A 46 -17.00 -2.93 5.48
CA GLU A 46 -16.44 -2.91 4.11
C GLU A 46 -16.11 -4.30 3.56
N GLN A 47 -15.52 -5.16 4.39
CA GLN A 47 -15.14 -6.52 4.01
C GLN A 47 -16.35 -7.46 3.85
N LEU A 48 -17.41 -7.26 4.64
CA LEU A 48 -18.68 -7.98 4.47
C LEU A 48 -19.38 -7.54 3.19
N TRP A 49 -19.48 -6.23 2.92
CA TRP A 49 -20.09 -5.73 1.68
C TRP A 49 -19.29 -6.14 0.43
N ALA A 50 -17.96 -6.14 0.50
CA ALA A 50 -17.09 -6.61 -0.56
C ALA A 50 -17.18 -8.13 -0.81
N ALA A 51 -17.63 -8.93 0.16
CA ALA A 51 -17.86 -10.36 -0.06
C ALA A 51 -19.03 -10.62 -1.04
N ASP A 52 -20.00 -9.70 -1.06
CA ASP A 52 -21.20 -9.79 -1.89
C ASP A 52 -21.18 -8.90 -3.15
N ASP A 53 -20.37 -7.82 -3.18
CA ASP A 53 -20.18 -6.95 -4.35
C ASP A 53 -18.75 -7.03 -4.91
N PHE A 54 -18.61 -7.61 -6.11
CA PHE A 54 -17.33 -7.72 -6.81
C PHE A 54 -16.70 -6.36 -7.14
N ASN A 55 -17.48 -5.33 -7.47
CA ASN A 55 -16.92 -4.00 -7.75
C ASN A 55 -16.35 -3.37 -6.49
N MET A 56 -17.03 -3.54 -5.36
CA MET A 56 -16.53 -3.09 -4.05
C MET A 56 -15.25 -3.85 -3.68
N PHE A 57 -15.23 -5.17 -3.87
CA PHE A 57 -14.04 -6.00 -3.68
C PHE A 57 -12.85 -5.54 -4.53
N GLN A 58 -13.07 -5.32 -5.83
CA GLN A 58 -12.02 -4.87 -6.74
C GLN A 58 -11.44 -3.52 -6.31
N ARG A 59 -12.28 -2.56 -5.92
CA ARG A 59 -11.85 -1.24 -5.44
C ARG A 59 -11.10 -1.32 -4.13
N MET A 60 -11.60 -2.11 -3.17
CA MET A 60 -10.92 -2.39 -1.91
C MET A 60 -9.53 -3.00 -2.16
N MET A 61 -9.41 -3.91 -3.13
CA MET A 61 -8.12 -4.50 -3.48
C MET A 61 -7.17 -3.54 -4.19
N ILE A 62 -7.67 -2.67 -5.07
CA ILE A 62 -6.86 -1.63 -5.71
C ILE A 62 -6.34 -0.65 -4.64
N ARG A 63 -7.19 -0.20 -3.71
CA ARG A 63 -6.78 0.65 -2.57
C ARG A 63 -5.69 -0.04 -1.75
N THR A 64 -5.89 -1.30 -1.38
CA THR A 64 -4.92 -2.09 -0.61
C THR A 64 -3.59 -2.23 -1.35
N ASN A 65 -3.60 -2.46 -2.65
CA ASN A 65 -2.38 -2.51 -3.47
C ASN A 65 -1.64 -1.17 -3.48
N ILE A 66 -2.36 -0.05 -3.59
CA ILE A 66 -1.77 1.30 -3.54
C ILE A 66 -1.16 1.57 -2.16
N GLU A 67 -1.83 1.18 -1.08
CA GLU A 67 -1.31 1.31 0.29
C GLU A 67 -0.05 0.48 0.50
N LEU A 68 -0.03 -0.78 0.05
CA LEU A 68 1.15 -1.63 0.11
C LEU A 68 2.31 -1.05 -0.71
N GLN A 69 2.04 -0.49 -1.88
CA GLN A 69 3.07 0.17 -2.70
C GLN A 69 3.62 1.42 -2.02
N LEU A 70 2.78 2.22 -1.36
CA LEU A 70 3.22 3.37 -0.57
C LEU A 70 4.05 2.94 0.65
N GLN A 71 3.63 1.91 1.37
CA GLN A 71 4.39 1.36 2.50
C GLN A 71 5.74 0.80 2.05
N ALA A 72 5.78 0.08 0.92
CA ALA A 72 7.04 -0.35 0.32
C ALA A 72 7.93 0.85 0.00
N LEU A 73 7.38 1.88 -0.64
CA LEU A 73 8.12 3.09 -0.97
C LEU A 73 8.67 3.81 0.28
N GLU A 74 7.88 3.88 1.35
CA GLU A 74 8.28 4.48 2.62
C GLU A 74 9.36 3.66 3.33
N LEU A 75 9.24 2.33 3.35
CA LEU A 75 10.26 1.44 3.91
C LEU A 75 11.58 1.55 3.13
N LEU A 76 11.49 1.70 1.82
CA LEU A 76 12.64 1.91 0.94
C LEU A 76 13.31 3.26 1.18
N GLN A 77 12.51 4.32 1.33
CA GLN A 77 12.99 5.66 1.66
C GLN A 77 13.61 5.70 3.07
N HIS A 78 13.03 4.99 4.03
CA HIS A 78 13.48 4.97 5.43
C HIS A 78 14.76 4.14 5.63
N ARG A 79 14.90 3.00 4.95
CA ARG A 79 16.12 2.17 5.05
C ARG A 79 17.32 2.70 4.27
N HIS A 80 17.10 3.45 3.19
CA HIS A 80 18.18 3.84 2.27
C HIS A 80 18.37 5.35 2.12
N GLY A 81 17.55 6.19 2.75
CA GLY A 81 17.51 7.64 2.48
C GLY A 81 16.93 7.97 1.09
N VAL A 82 17.15 7.10 0.10
CA VAL A 82 16.54 6.98 -1.23
C VAL A 82 16.72 5.51 -1.70
N ILE A 83 15.65 4.82 -2.11
CA ILE A 83 15.57 3.59 -2.97
C ILE A 83 16.43 2.35 -2.58
N PRO A 84 15.93 1.09 -2.70
CA PRO A 84 16.63 -0.12 -2.24
C PRO A 84 18.00 -0.36 -2.89
N ALA A 85 18.96 -0.82 -2.09
CA ALA A 85 20.33 -1.18 -2.47
C ALA A 85 20.48 -2.42 -3.37
N SER A 86 19.40 -2.96 -3.97
CA SER A 86 19.56 -3.81 -5.16
C SER A 86 20.00 -2.99 -6.39
N PHE A 87 20.01 -1.65 -6.28
CA PHE A 87 20.42 -0.68 -7.29
C PHE A 87 21.57 0.26 -6.85
N LEU A 88 22.14 0.11 -5.66
CA LEU A 88 23.32 0.86 -5.19
C LEU A 88 24.22 -0.03 -4.33
N PRO A 89 25.55 0.16 -4.35
CA PRO A 89 26.48 -0.74 -3.68
C PRO A 89 26.26 -0.68 -2.17
N GLY A 90 26.12 -1.85 -1.54
CA GLY A 90 25.89 -1.99 -0.10
C GLY A 90 27.02 -1.43 0.76
N ASP A 91 26.85 -1.50 2.09
CA ASP A 91 27.76 -0.93 3.10
C ASP A 91 29.18 -1.47 2.90
N VAL A 92 29.97 -0.73 2.13
CA VAL A 92 31.29 -1.14 1.67
C VAL A 92 32.22 -1.06 2.88
N SER A 93 32.82 -2.20 3.22
CA SER A 93 33.89 -2.27 4.21
C SER A 93 34.93 -1.19 3.92
N GLU A 94 35.61 -0.69 4.94
CA GLU A 94 36.65 0.32 4.75
C GLU A 94 37.75 -0.14 3.77
N GLN A 95 37.93 -1.47 3.67
CA GLN A 95 38.75 -2.12 2.65
C GLN A 95 38.18 -1.93 1.23
N GLU A 96 36.88 -2.10 1.05
CA GLU A 96 36.19 -1.97 -0.24
C GLU A 96 36.02 -0.51 -0.65
N ARG A 97 35.86 0.42 0.30
CA ARG A 97 35.93 1.87 0.05
C ARG A 97 37.28 2.30 -0.53
N ARG A 98 38.38 1.76 0.01
CA ARG A 98 39.73 2.04 -0.50
C ARG A 98 39.94 1.47 -1.90
N ILE A 99 39.41 0.28 -2.17
CA ILE A 99 39.46 -0.33 -3.50
C ILE A 99 38.64 0.50 -4.48
N LEU A 100 37.46 0.96 -4.09
CA LEU A 100 36.59 1.80 -4.91
C LEU A 100 37.25 3.16 -5.21
N GLU A 101 37.84 3.83 -4.22
CA GLU A 101 38.59 5.07 -4.41
C GLU A 101 39.78 4.89 -5.36
N GLU A 102 40.55 3.82 -5.22
CA GLU A 102 41.69 3.52 -6.08
C GLU A 102 41.25 3.23 -7.53
N VAL A 103 40.12 2.54 -7.71
CA VAL A 103 39.54 2.27 -9.03
C VAL A 103 38.98 3.55 -9.65
N THR A 104 38.25 4.39 -8.90
CA THR A 104 37.73 5.68 -9.37
C THR A 104 38.87 6.63 -9.75
N ARG A 105 39.93 6.70 -8.95
CA ARG A 105 41.13 7.50 -9.24
C ARG A 105 41.79 7.06 -10.55
N ARG A 106 41.97 5.75 -10.75
CA ARG A 106 42.51 5.21 -12.00
C ARG A 106 41.59 5.45 -13.19
N SER A 107 40.28 5.32 -13.02
CA SER A 107 39.31 5.60 -14.09
C SER A 107 39.24 7.08 -14.48
N LEU A 108 39.45 8.00 -13.53
CA LEU A 108 39.56 9.45 -13.81
C LEU A 108 40.89 9.81 -14.49
N GLU A 109 41.97 9.09 -14.17
CA GLU A 109 43.27 9.23 -14.83
C GLU A 109 43.26 8.64 -16.26
N ASP A 110 42.55 7.53 -16.49
CA ASP A 110 42.46 6.83 -17.78
C ASP A 110 41.35 7.38 -18.72
N GLN A 111 40.29 8.01 -18.19
CA GLN A 111 39.24 8.65 -18.99
C GLN A 111 39.01 10.08 -18.49
N GLY A 112 39.38 11.08 -19.29
CA GLY A 112 39.03 12.49 -19.05
C GLY A 112 37.53 12.78 -19.19
N GLY A 113 36.69 12.24 -18.31
CA GLY A 113 35.21 12.35 -18.32
C GLY A 113 34.61 12.73 -16.96
N SER A 114 33.57 13.57 -16.98
CA SER A 114 33.03 14.35 -15.85
C SER A 114 32.07 13.60 -14.91
N VAL A 115 32.27 13.79 -13.59
CA VAL A 115 31.42 13.38 -12.44
C VAL A 115 29.99 13.98 -12.48
N ASP A 116 29.75 14.96 -13.35
CA ASP A 116 28.49 15.70 -13.48
C ASP A 116 27.30 14.86 -14.01
N GLY A 117 27.58 13.77 -14.74
CA GLY A 117 26.54 12.92 -15.34
C GLY A 117 25.78 12.06 -14.31
N ASP A 118 26.50 11.44 -13.37
CA ASP A 118 25.91 10.54 -12.38
C ASP A 118 25.08 11.29 -11.33
N THR A 119 25.49 12.53 -11.02
CA THR A 119 24.77 13.40 -10.07
C THR A 119 23.41 13.83 -10.62
N ARG A 120 23.33 14.12 -11.93
CA ARG A 120 22.09 14.46 -12.63
C ARG A 120 21.12 13.28 -12.75
N ALA A 121 21.63 12.07 -13.03
CA ALA A 121 20.82 10.86 -13.10
C ALA A 121 20.15 10.53 -11.75
N LEU A 122 20.86 10.77 -10.64
CA LEU A 122 20.32 10.60 -9.30
C LEU A 122 19.20 11.61 -8.97
N GLU A 123 19.38 12.88 -9.38
CA GLU A 123 18.36 13.92 -9.21
C GLU A 123 17.08 13.62 -10.00
N GLU A 124 17.21 13.15 -11.24
CA GLU A 124 16.06 12.73 -12.06
C GLU A 124 15.30 11.55 -11.45
N ALA A 125 16.02 10.58 -10.87
CA ALA A 125 15.41 9.44 -10.18
C ALA A 125 14.62 9.86 -8.93
N ILE A 126 15.13 10.84 -8.16
CA ILE A 126 14.44 11.38 -6.97
C ILE A 126 13.16 12.11 -7.38
N VAL A 127 13.21 12.95 -8.41
CA VAL A 127 12.05 13.69 -8.93
C VAL A 127 10.99 12.74 -9.48
N SER A 128 11.40 11.71 -10.24
CA SER A 128 10.49 10.69 -10.76
C SER A 128 9.79 9.93 -9.62
N THR A 129 10.54 9.57 -8.57
CA THR A 129 10.01 8.87 -7.39
C THR A 129 8.95 9.69 -6.66
N GLU A 130 9.18 10.99 -6.49
CA GLU A 130 8.22 11.88 -5.82
C GLU A 130 6.94 12.08 -6.66
N GLN A 131 7.06 12.14 -7.99
CA GLN A 131 5.90 12.18 -8.88
C GLN A 131 5.07 10.89 -8.80
N THR A 132 5.70 9.71 -8.80
CA THR A 132 5.01 8.43 -8.62
C THR A 132 4.28 8.38 -7.27
N LYS A 133 4.92 8.85 -6.20
CA LYS A 133 4.32 8.93 -4.86
C LYS A 133 3.07 9.81 -4.83
N GLN A 134 3.09 10.96 -5.51
CA GLN A 134 1.93 11.84 -5.63
C GLN A 134 0.79 11.19 -6.42
N GLN A 135 1.09 10.49 -7.51
CA GLN A 135 0.08 9.79 -8.32
C GLN A 135 -0.60 8.67 -7.52
N LEU A 136 0.17 7.90 -6.74
CA LEU A 136 -0.38 6.85 -5.86
C LEU A 136 -1.27 7.43 -4.77
N ARG A 137 -0.88 8.56 -4.15
CA ARG A 137 -1.71 9.27 -3.17
C ARG A 137 -3.03 9.74 -3.77
N ALA A 138 -2.98 10.33 -4.96
CA ALA A 138 -4.19 10.75 -5.68
C ALA A 138 -5.08 9.55 -6.06
N GLY A 139 -4.49 8.42 -6.44
CA GLY A 139 -5.22 7.17 -6.70
C GLY A 139 -5.93 6.63 -5.46
N ARG A 140 -5.24 6.58 -4.32
CA ARG A 140 -5.82 6.17 -3.03
C ARG A 140 -7.02 7.02 -2.65
N ASP A 141 -6.88 8.34 -2.73
CA ASP A 141 -7.91 9.27 -2.28
C ASP A 141 -9.16 9.19 -3.19
N ARG A 142 -8.97 9.00 -4.50
CA ARG A 142 -10.07 8.77 -5.47
C ARG A 142 -10.83 7.48 -5.18
N GLU A 143 -10.14 6.36 -5.01
CA GLU A 143 -10.81 5.08 -4.73
C GLU A 143 -11.54 5.13 -3.38
N GLN A 144 -10.95 5.78 -2.37
CA GLN A 144 -11.59 5.95 -1.07
C GLN A 144 -12.87 6.80 -1.15
N GLU A 145 -12.88 7.83 -1.98
CA GLU A 145 -14.07 8.66 -2.20
C GLU A 145 -15.18 7.87 -2.89
N ILE A 146 -14.85 7.05 -3.89
CA ILE A 146 -15.82 6.21 -4.58
C ILE A 146 -16.39 5.16 -3.64
N ILE A 147 -15.56 4.47 -2.86
CA ILE A 147 -16.00 3.49 -1.85
C ILE A 147 -16.96 4.16 -0.85
N ASN A 148 -16.60 5.33 -0.32
CA ASN A 148 -17.42 6.06 0.64
C ASN A 148 -18.76 6.53 0.03
N SER A 149 -18.76 6.90 -1.26
CA SER A 149 -19.98 7.30 -1.97
C SER A 149 -20.91 6.12 -2.21
N THR A 150 -20.37 4.99 -2.70
CA THR A 150 -21.14 3.76 -2.92
C THR A 150 -21.70 3.22 -1.61
N MET A 151 -20.92 3.19 -0.52
CA MET A 151 -21.42 2.78 0.80
C MET A 151 -22.61 3.61 1.29
N LYS A 152 -22.60 4.92 1.05
CA LYS A 152 -23.73 5.78 1.44
C LYS A 152 -25.00 5.47 0.64
N LEU A 153 -24.85 5.10 -0.63
CA LEU A 153 -25.97 4.74 -1.52
C LEU A 153 -26.56 3.37 -1.16
N SER A 154 -25.75 2.42 -0.69
CA SER A 154 -26.22 1.09 -0.27
C SER A 154 -26.90 1.06 1.11
N VAL A 155 -26.74 2.13 1.90
CA VAL A 155 -27.31 2.28 3.25
C VAL A 155 -28.54 3.21 3.27
N SER A 156 -28.83 3.91 2.16
CA SER A 156 -30.02 4.78 2.00
C SER A 156 -31.19 4.02 1.39
#